data_AF-A0A2H4VKS3-F1
#
_entry.id   AF-A0A2H4VKS3-F1
#
_cell.length_a   1.000
_cell.length_b   1.000
_cell.length_c   1.000
_cell.angle_alpha   90.00
_cell.angle_beta   90.00
_cell.angle_gamma   90.00
#
_symmetry.space_group_name_H-M   'P 1'
#
loop_
_entity.id
_entity.type
_entity.pdbx_description
1 polymer ?
#
loop_
_entity_poly.entity_id
_entity_poly.type
_entity_poly.pdbx_seq_one_letter_code
_entity_poly.pdbx_strand_id
1 'polypeptide(L)'
;MYKILHFSGGVDKFDLLKEHVEDVGGLLIQERYFHKSRGSYFLSEEIQVIFIVPPNEVSSIELLAKEIKGEICEVEMEEPLKSDLISSLNIYNILCKAGGWITPDSIGRSDLYHSNNSYSSKKDIPPLNANSGPEDE
;
A
#
# COMPACT_ATOMS: atom_id res chain seq x y z
N MET A 1 3.10 13.70 9.18
CA MET A 1 3.97 12.51 9.08
C MET A 1 3.09 11.28 9.19
N TYR A 2 3.32 10.28 8.35
CA TYR A 2 2.58 9.02 8.39
C TYR A 2 2.87 8.23 9.68
N LYS A 3 1.94 7.34 10.03
CA LYS A 3 2.02 6.44 11.18
C LYS A 3 2.14 5.00 10.69
N ILE A 4 2.93 4.20 11.39
CA ILE A 4 3.14 2.79 11.07
C ILE A 4 2.43 1.96 12.13
N LEU A 5 1.49 1.14 11.69
CA LEU A 5 0.60 0.37 12.53
C LEU A 5 0.78 -1.12 12.27
N HIS A 6 0.56 -1.89 13.32
CA HIS A 6 0.47 -3.34 13.28
C HIS A 6 -0.94 -3.75 13.64
N PHE A 7 -1.58 -4.50 12.73
CA PHE A 7 -2.85 -5.16 12.97
C PHE A 7 -2.63 -6.64 13.30
N SER A 8 -3.39 -7.16 14.26
CA SER A 8 -3.56 -8.59 14.47
C SER A 8 -5.02 -8.94 14.72
N GLY A 9 -5.54 -9.94 14.02
CA GLY A 9 -6.95 -10.33 14.15
C GLY A 9 -7.29 -11.59 13.36
N GLY A 10 -8.57 -11.92 13.30
CA GLY A 10 -9.05 -13.00 12.45
C GLY A 10 -8.93 -12.64 10.96
N VAL A 11 -8.88 -13.66 10.10
CA VAL A 11 -8.93 -13.48 8.63
C VAL A 11 -10.32 -12.99 8.18
N ASP A 12 -11.37 -13.34 8.93
CA ASP A 12 -12.74 -12.90 8.63
C ASP A 12 -12.83 -11.37 8.61
N LYS A 13 -13.29 -10.82 7.48
CA LYS A 13 -13.43 -9.37 7.22
C LYS A 13 -12.15 -8.55 7.20
N PHE A 14 -10.97 -9.19 7.16
CA PHE A 14 -9.71 -8.47 7.00
C PHE A 14 -9.68 -7.62 5.71
N ASP A 15 -10.31 -8.08 4.63
CA ASP A 15 -10.40 -7.33 3.38
C ASP A 15 -11.01 -5.93 3.55
N LEU A 16 -11.90 -5.73 4.53
CA LEU A 16 -12.47 -4.41 4.85
C LEU A 16 -11.40 -3.45 5.38
N LEU A 17 -10.48 -3.95 6.23
CA LEU A 17 -9.36 -3.14 6.72
C LEU A 17 -8.42 -2.79 5.58
N LYS A 18 -8.15 -3.75 4.69
CA LYS A 18 -7.28 -3.54 3.53
C LYS A 18 -7.83 -2.45 2.61
N GLU A 19 -9.10 -2.55 2.23
CA GLU A 19 -9.80 -1.55 1.41
C GLU A 19 -9.75 -0.17 2.09
N HIS A 20 -10.09 -0.10 3.38
CA HIS A 20 -10.08 1.15 4.11
C HIS A 20 -8.69 1.80 4.19
N VAL A 21 -7.62 1.00 4.39
CA VAL A 21 -6.24 1.49 4.37
C VAL A 21 -5.87 2.08 3.01
N GLU A 22 -6.27 1.44 1.91
CA GLU A 22 -6.02 1.94 0.56
C GLU A 22 -6.82 3.22 0.27
N ASP A 23 -8.09 3.29 0.67
CA ASP A 23 -8.97 4.45 0.50
C ASP A 23 -8.46 5.70 1.20
N VAL A 24 -7.89 5.54 2.39
CA VAL A 24 -7.28 6.67 3.13
C VAL A 24 -5.90 7.07 2.61
N GLY A 25 -5.39 6.43 1.54
CA GLY A 25 -4.06 6.68 0.99
C GLY A 25 -2.92 6.08 1.82
N GLY A 26 -3.21 5.01 2.54
CA GLY A 26 -2.23 4.18 3.23
C GLY A 26 -1.62 3.10 2.33
N LEU A 27 -0.74 2.29 2.91
CA LEU A 27 -0.06 1.20 2.21
C LEU A 27 0.17 0.01 3.14
N LEU A 28 -0.22 -1.18 2.70
CA LEU A 28 0.12 -2.44 3.36
C LEU A 28 1.52 -2.86 2.92
N ILE A 29 2.40 -3.14 3.89
CA ILE A 29 3.80 -3.50 3.62
C ILE A 29 3.98 -5.01 3.69
N GLN A 30 3.37 -5.64 4.70
CA GLN A 30 3.55 -7.05 4.95
C GLN A 30 2.27 -7.64 5.53
N GLU A 31 1.77 -8.70 4.90
CA GLU A 31 0.68 -9.54 5.39
C GLU A 31 1.25 -10.92 5.76
N ARG A 32 0.87 -11.46 6.92
CA ARG A 32 1.25 -12.83 7.37
C ARG A 32 0.05 -13.57 7.91
N TYR A 33 -0.17 -14.78 7.39
CA TYR A 33 -1.25 -15.67 7.82
C TYR A 33 -0.69 -16.76 8.74
N PHE A 34 -1.31 -16.92 9.90
CA PHE A 34 -0.95 -17.90 10.91
C PHE A 34 -2.10 -18.87 11.13
N HIS A 35 -1.79 -20.16 11.10
CA HIS A 35 -2.72 -21.20 11.51
C HIS A 35 -2.46 -21.52 12.98
N LYS A 36 -3.36 -21.10 13.88
CA LYS A 36 -3.30 -21.52 15.29
C LYS A 36 -4.15 -22.77 15.47
N SER A 37 -3.50 -23.92 15.72
CA SER A 37 -4.19 -25.12 16.19
C SER A 37 -4.33 -25.07 17.71
N ARG A 38 -5.55 -24.91 18.22
CA ARG A 38 -5.85 -25.10 19.64
C ARG A 38 -6.46 -26.48 19.85
N GLY A 39 -5.61 -27.50 19.87
CA GLY A 39 -6.03 -28.90 20.08
C GLY A 39 -6.87 -29.47 18.93
N SER A 40 -7.65 -30.50 19.23
CA SER A 40 -8.25 -31.41 18.25
C SER A 40 -9.45 -30.87 17.45
N TYR A 41 -9.97 -29.66 17.74
CA TYR A 41 -11.25 -29.22 17.13
C TYR A 41 -11.38 -27.73 16.73
N PHE A 42 -10.34 -26.90 16.89
CA PHE A 42 -10.40 -25.49 16.45
C PHE A 42 -9.15 -25.09 15.68
N LEU A 43 -9.31 -24.90 14.36
CA LEU A 43 -8.41 -24.13 13.52
C LEU A 43 -8.88 -22.67 13.57
N SER A 44 -8.12 -21.81 14.23
CA SER A 44 -8.32 -20.36 14.12
C SER A 44 -7.22 -19.80 13.24
N GLU A 45 -7.60 -19.26 12.08
CA GLU A 45 -6.68 -18.49 11.24
C GLU A 45 -6.57 -17.07 11.78
N GLU A 46 -5.35 -16.61 11.95
CA GLU A 46 -5.02 -15.26 12.41
C GLU A 46 -4.16 -14.58 11.35
N ILE A 47 -4.43 -13.31 11.10
CA ILE A 47 -3.62 -12.49 10.21
C ILE A 47 -2.91 -11.42 11.02
N GLN A 48 -1.65 -11.15 10.66
CA GLN A 48 -0.89 -10.02 11.15
C GLN A 48 -0.41 -9.17 9.98
N VAL A 49 -0.57 -7.85 10.10
CA VAL A 49 -0.28 -6.92 9.01
C VAL A 49 0.45 -5.70 9.52
N ILE A 50 1.52 -5.31 8.84
CA ILE A 50 2.18 -4.01 9.03
C ILE A 50 1.78 -3.10 7.88
N PHE A 51 1.32 -1.90 8.21
CA PHE A 51 0.84 -0.94 7.23
C PHE A 51 1.07 0.50 7.68
N ILE A 52 1.06 1.42 6.72
CA ILE A 52 1.29 2.85 6.92
C ILE A 52 0.00 3.61 6.63
N VAL A 53 -0.37 4.57 7.48
CA VAL A 53 -1.57 5.44 7.28
C VAL A 53 -1.31 6.91 7.61
N PRO A 54 -2.09 7.84 7.06
CA PRO A 54 -2.08 9.22 7.49
C PRO A 54 -2.45 9.34 8.99
N PRO A 55 -1.82 10.28 9.73
CA PRO A 55 -2.01 10.39 11.17
C PRO A 55 -3.44 10.78 11.57
N ASN A 56 -4.16 11.48 10.68
CA ASN A 56 -5.57 11.85 10.88
C ASN A 56 -6.53 10.66 10.79
N GLU A 57 -6.12 9.55 10.17
CA GLU A 57 -6.98 8.39 9.91
C GLU A 57 -6.76 7.25 10.90
N VAL A 58 -5.79 7.39 11.81
CA VAL A 58 -5.48 6.37 12.83
C VAL A 58 -6.72 6.01 13.65
N SER A 59 -7.50 7.00 14.10
CA SER A 59 -8.72 6.74 14.88
C SER A 59 -9.79 6.00 14.07
N SER A 60 -9.90 6.29 12.77
CA SER A 60 -10.82 5.60 11.86
C SER A 60 -10.43 4.12 11.70
N ILE A 61 -9.14 3.86 11.54
CA ILE A 61 -8.55 2.51 11.45
C ILE A 61 -8.74 1.73 12.75
N GLU A 62 -8.49 2.35 13.91
CA GLU A 62 -8.68 1.71 15.21
C GLU A 62 -10.14 1.32 15.48
N LEU A 63 -11.09 2.14 15.03
CA LEU A 63 -12.52 1.83 15.14
C LEU A 63 -12.86 0.62 14.27
N LEU A 64 -12.46 0.62 13.00
CA LEU A 64 -12.70 -0.50 12.09
C LEU A 64 -12.05 -1.79 12.61
N ALA A 65 -10.81 -1.72 13.09
CA ALA A 65 -10.13 -2.88 13.66
C ALA A 65 -10.92 -3.50 14.83
N LYS A 66 -11.48 -2.68 15.73
CA LYS A 66 -12.32 -3.15 16.82
C LYS A 66 -13.61 -3.81 16.31
N GLU A 67 -14.24 -3.25 15.28
CA GLU A 67 -15.45 -3.83 14.67
C GLU A 67 -15.21 -5.22 14.08
N ILE A 68 -14.05 -5.42 13.45
CA ILE A 68 -13.62 -6.73 12.93
C ILE A 68 -12.92 -7.60 13.98
N LYS A 69 -12.99 -7.23 15.27
CA LYS A 69 -12.40 -7.95 16.41
C LYS A 69 -10.89 -8.16 16.30
N GLY A 70 -10.19 -7.24 15.67
CA GLY A 70 -8.74 -7.17 15.67
C GLY A 70 -8.22 -6.08 16.61
N GLU A 71 -6.89 -6.06 16.73
CA GLU A 71 -6.13 -5.15 17.58
C GLU A 71 -5.16 -4.36 16.71
N ILE A 72 -4.97 -3.08 17.08
CA ILE A 72 -4.02 -2.17 16.44
C ILE A 72 -3.00 -1.73 17.47
N CYS A 73 -1.73 -1.77 17.09
CA CYS A 73 -0.62 -1.23 17.85
C CYS A 73 0.19 -0.30 16.95
N GLU A 74 0.59 0.88 17.46
CA GLU A 74 1.62 1.67 16.79
C GLU A 74 2.98 0.97 16.92
N VAL A 75 3.72 0.89 15.81
CA VAL A 75 5.04 0.26 15.78
C VAL A 75 6.10 1.31 16.09
N GLU A 76 6.72 1.20 17.25
CA GLU A 76 7.91 1.99 17.58
C GLU A 76 9.13 1.42 16.86
N MET A 77 9.86 2.27 16.15
CA MET A 77 11.07 1.89 15.42
C MET A 77 12.02 3.07 15.31
N GLU A 78 13.29 2.79 15.01
CA GLU A 78 14.32 3.81 14.83
C GLU A 78 13.98 4.73 13.63
N GLU A 79 14.22 6.03 13.79
CA GLU A 79 13.87 7.04 12.80
C GLU A 79 14.46 6.80 11.39
N PRO A 80 15.69 6.28 11.20
CA PRO A 80 16.18 5.95 9.87
C PRO A 80 15.31 4.90 9.17
N LEU A 81 14.98 3.81 9.85
CA LEU A 81 14.14 2.75 9.31
C LEU A 81 12.72 3.23 9.02
N LYS A 82 12.16 4.03 9.94
CA LYS A 82 10.84 4.66 9.78
C LYS A 82 10.80 5.55 8.54
N SER A 83 11.84 6.38 8.35
CA SER A 83 11.96 7.27 7.20
C SER A 83 12.06 6.49 5.89
N ASP A 84 12.84 5.41 5.86
CA ASP A 84 12.95 4.54 4.69
C ASP A 84 11.61 3.88 4.34
N LEU A 85 10.91 3.37 5.35
CA LEU A 85 9.60 2.74 5.18
C LEU A 85 8.56 3.74 4.66
N ILE A 86 8.52 4.96 5.20
CA ILE A 86 7.62 6.02 4.72
C ILE A 86 8.01 6.45 3.31
N SER A 87 9.29 6.50 2.97
CA SER A 87 9.76 6.85 1.63
C SER A 87 9.32 5.84 0.56
N SER A 88 9.09 4.58 0.94
CA SER A 88 8.52 3.57 0.04
C SER A 88 7.14 3.96 -0.49
N LEU A 89 6.36 4.74 0.27
CA LEU A 89 5.05 5.26 -0.16
C LEU A 89 5.17 6.17 -1.38
N ASN A 90 6.23 6.99 -1.44
CA ASN A 90 6.47 7.86 -2.59
C ASN A 90 6.77 7.06 -3.85
N ILE A 91 7.59 6.01 -3.70
CA ILE A 91 7.90 5.09 -4.80
C ILE A 91 6.61 4.38 -5.25
N TYR A 92 5.83 3.84 -4.31
CA TYR A 92 4.55 3.21 -4.60
C TYR A 92 3.62 4.14 -5.38
N ASN A 93 3.48 5.39 -4.93
CA ASN A 93 2.67 6.39 -5.62
C ASN A 93 3.15 6.70 -7.04
N ILE A 94 4.47 6.77 -7.25
CA ILE A 94 5.05 6.94 -8.60
C ILE A 94 4.70 5.75 -9.48
N LEU A 95 4.87 4.52 -8.96
CA LEU A 95 4.58 3.29 -9.69
C LEU A 95 3.10 3.17 -10.07
N CYS A 96 2.18 3.49 -9.15
CA CYS A 96 0.75 3.50 -9.42
C CYS A 96 0.35 4.51 -10.51
N LYS A 97 1.02 5.67 -10.55
CA LYS A 97 0.74 6.72 -11.54
C LYS A 97 1.37 6.47 -12.90
N ALA A 98 2.49 5.75 -12.97
CA ALA A 98 3.25 5.58 -14.20
C ALA A 98 2.48 4.80 -15.30
N GLY A 99 1.51 3.95 -14.93
CA GLY A 99 0.65 3.23 -15.87
C GLY A 99 1.39 2.24 -16.79
N GLY A 100 2.67 1.94 -16.50
CA GLY A 100 3.56 1.12 -17.32
C GLY A 100 4.94 0.95 -16.69
N TRP A 101 5.85 0.28 -17.41
CA TRP A 101 7.23 0.06 -16.95
C TRP A 101 7.97 1.39 -16.81
N ILE A 102 8.63 1.59 -15.67
CA ILE A 102 9.42 2.80 -15.36
C ILE A 102 10.88 2.41 -15.14
N THR A 103 11.82 3.25 -15.59
CA THR A 103 13.24 3.03 -15.30
C THR A 103 13.60 3.64 -13.93
N PRO A 104 14.62 3.10 -13.23
CA PRO A 104 15.05 3.65 -11.95
C PRO A 104 15.38 5.15 -12.01
N ASP A 105 15.98 5.61 -13.12
CA ASP A 105 16.33 7.02 -13.33
C ASP A 105 15.10 7.96 -13.31
N SER A 106 13.95 7.46 -13.75
CA SER A 106 12.68 8.21 -13.70
C SER A 106 12.04 8.24 -12.32
N ILE A 107 12.30 7.25 -11.45
CA ILE A 107 11.83 7.25 -10.06
C ILE A 107 12.53 8.36 -9.26
N GLY A 108 13.82 8.59 -9.53
CA GLY A 108 14.62 9.65 -8.90
C GLY A 108 14.23 11.08 -9.29
N ARG A 109 13.35 11.26 -10.30
CA ARG A 109 12.83 12.56 -10.77
C ARG A 109 11.42 12.78 -10.22
N SER A 110 11.31 12.93 -8.90
CA SER A 110 10.03 13.12 -8.16
C SER A 110 9.16 14.23 -8.73
N ASP A 111 9.77 15.25 -9.33
CA ASP A 111 9.12 16.48 -9.79
C ASP A 111 8.11 16.23 -10.93
N LEU A 112 8.26 15.12 -11.68
CA LEU A 112 7.35 14.75 -12.77
C LEU A 112 6.02 14.16 -12.27
N TYR A 113 5.97 13.61 -11.05
CA TYR A 113 4.79 12.96 -10.46
C TYR A 113 4.10 13.82 -9.38
N HIS A 114 4.70 14.96 -9.04
CA HIS A 114 4.15 15.96 -8.13
C HIS A 114 3.25 17.00 -8.83
N SER A 115 3.16 17.00 -10.17
CA SER A 115 2.27 17.92 -10.88
C SER A 115 0.88 17.32 -11.16
N ASN A 116 -0.13 18.11 -10.81
CA ASN A 116 -1.54 18.07 -11.25
C ASN A 116 -2.46 17.05 -10.59
N ASN A 117 -2.94 17.46 -9.41
CA ASN A 117 -4.31 17.19 -9.00
C ASN A 117 -5.28 17.97 -9.93
N SER A 118 -5.48 17.48 -11.15
CA SER A 118 -6.64 17.83 -11.95
C SER A 118 -7.25 16.55 -12.48
N TYR A 119 -8.43 16.21 -11.96
CA TYR A 119 -9.30 15.26 -12.62
C TYR A 119 -9.65 15.85 -13.99
N SER A 120 -8.95 15.41 -15.03
CA SER A 120 -9.38 15.64 -16.40
C SER A 120 -9.84 14.29 -16.96
N SER A 121 -11.15 14.21 -17.18
CA SER A 121 -11.79 13.09 -17.85
C SER A 121 -11.09 12.78 -19.18
N LYS A 122 -10.95 11.48 -19.44
CA LYS A 122 -10.48 10.88 -20.69
C LYS A 122 -10.92 11.68 -21.93
N LYS A 123 -9.95 12.02 -22.78
CA LYS A 123 -9.88 11.61 -24.21
C LYS A 123 -8.58 12.14 -24.82
N ASP A 124 -8.10 11.39 -25.80
CA ASP A 124 -6.99 11.69 -26.74
C ASP A 124 -5.64 11.05 -26.41
N ILE A 125 -5.56 9.75 -26.74
CA ILE A 125 -4.31 9.04 -27.04
C ILE A 125 -4.06 9.21 -28.55
N PRO A 126 -2.93 9.78 -29.02
CA PRO A 126 -2.46 9.55 -30.38
C PRO A 126 -1.69 8.22 -30.44
N PRO A 127 -1.76 7.46 -31.56
CA PRO A 127 -1.16 6.14 -31.63
C PRO A 127 0.37 6.23 -31.64
N LEU A 128 1.02 5.43 -30.80
CA LEU A 128 2.45 5.13 -30.90
C LEU A 128 2.69 4.45 -32.26
N ASN A 129 3.45 5.14 -33.10
CA ASN A 129 3.76 4.72 -34.46
C ASN A 129 4.66 3.48 -34.45
N ALA A 130 4.50 2.71 -35.53
CA ALA A 130 4.88 1.31 -35.68
C ALA A 130 6.40 1.03 -35.66
N ASN A 131 6.72 -0.15 -35.14
CA ASN A 131 7.75 -1.10 -35.58
C ASN A 131 8.70 -0.62 -36.70
N SER A 132 9.99 -0.51 -36.39
CA SER A 132 11.06 -0.70 -37.36
C SER A 132 11.85 -1.95 -36.95
N GLY A 133 11.66 -3.05 -37.71
CA GLY A 133 12.45 -4.28 -37.61
C GLY A 133 13.90 -4.09 -38.07
N PRO A 134 14.74 -5.12 -37.96
CA PRO A 134 16.15 -5.01 -38.29
C PRO A 134 16.33 -4.95 -39.81
N GLU A 135 17.20 -4.04 -40.28
CA GLU A 135 17.70 -4.04 -41.65
C GLU A 135 18.79 -5.11 -41.77
N ASP A 136 18.52 -6.13 -42.57
CA ASP A 136 19.50 -7.08 -43.08
C ASP A 136 20.25 -6.46 -44.27
N GLU A 137 21.58 -6.37 -44.21
CA GLU A 137 22.51 -6.48 -45.35
C GLU A 137 23.83 -7.14 -44.91
#